data_AF-A0A075HLL7-F1
#
_entry.id   AF-A0A075HLL7-F1
#
_cell.length_a   1.000
_cell.length_b   1.000
_cell.length_c   1.000
_cell.angle_alpha   90.00
_cell.angle_beta   90.00
_cell.angle_gamma   90.00
#
_symmetry.space_group_name_H-M   'P 1'
#
loop_
_entity.id
_entity.type
_entity.pdbx_description
1 polymer ?
#
loop_
_entity_poly.entity_id
_entity_poly.type
_entity_poly.pdbx_seq_one_letter_code
_entity_poly.pdbx_strand_id
1 'polypeptide(L)'
;MPGAGLERATARSSAECSPRLSYPGIPAIQIVRNLSLSFQTIIGINKMIEEFFQKVLELKNVPRQGWKEKLEIVNPESVAEHSYSTAIIAMILSDLEGLNSEKIIKMALLHDLTESIIGDIIPGCITKNEKVRKENIAMKQILKNLPDKIAEPYFEIWNEYQKNSSQESRLLHDIDKLEMAFQAKFYQNKGISKEKLQTFFNTAKKEIKSKNLRNILSDFME
;
A
#
# COMPACT_ATOMS: atom_id res chain seq x y z
N MET A 1 -32.37 -52.41 -64.54
CA MET A 1 -32.39 -51.28 -63.59
C MET A 1 -30.97 -50.76 -63.44
N PRO A 2 -30.63 -49.62 -64.07
CA PRO A 2 -29.31 -48.99 -63.96
C PRO A 2 -29.37 -47.68 -63.17
N GLY A 3 -28.23 -47.21 -62.65
CA GLY A 3 -28.15 -45.87 -62.06
C GLY A 3 -26.83 -45.59 -61.35
N ALA A 4 -25.73 -45.52 -62.10
CA ALA A 4 -24.49 -44.85 -61.70
C ALA A 4 -24.39 -43.50 -62.42
N GLY A 5 -23.82 -42.48 -61.78
CA GLY A 5 -23.39 -41.25 -62.47
C GLY A 5 -23.31 -40.00 -61.60
N LEU A 6 -22.09 -39.64 -61.20
CA LEU A 6 -21.70 -38.30 -60.71
C LEU A 6 -21.86 -37.27 -61.83
N GLU A 7 -22.36 -36.06 -61.55
CA GLU A 7 -21.95 -34.86 -62.27
C GLU A 7 -22.14 -33.55 -61.49
N ARG A 8 -21.35 -32.55 -61.89
CA ARG A 8 -20.83 -31.41 -61.13
C ARG A 8 -21.79 -30.23 -61.01
N ALA A 9 -21.84 -29.58 -59.85
CA ALA A 9 -22.34 -28.21 -59.72
C ALA A 9 -21.16 -27.22 -59.80
N THR A 10 -21.13 -26.39 -60.83
CA THR A 10 -20.16 -25.31 -61.02
C THR A 10 -20.55 -24.10 -60.17
N ALA A 11 -19.69 -23.72 -59.21
CA ALA A 11 -19.87 -22.51 -58.42
C ALA A 11 -19.55 -21.27 -59.28
N ARG A 12 -20.55 -20.39 -59.48
CA ARG A 12 -20.36 -19.07 -60.09
C ARG A 12 -19.78 -18.10 -59.09
N SER A 13 -18.80 -17.34 -59.58
CA SER A 13 -18.21 -16.14 -58.99
C SER A 13 -19.26 -15.08 -58.65
N SER A 14 -19.25 -14.60 -57.42
CA SER A 14 -19.72 -13.26 -57.05
C SER A 14 -18.85 -12.74 -55.90
N ALA A 15 -17.65 -12.27 -56.24
CA ALA A 15 -16.88 -11.38 -55.38
C ALA A 15 -17.56 -10.01 -55.40
N GLU A 16 -18.62 -9.84 -54.60
CA GLU A 16 -19.22 -8.53 -54.35
C GLU A 16 -18.49 -7.84 -53.18
N CYS A 17 -17.93 -6.68 -53.54
CA CYS A 17 -17.35 -5.64 -52.70
C CYS A 17 -17.89 -5.55 -51.27
N SER A 18 -17.03 -5.84 -50.28
CA SER A 18 -17.12 -5.14 -49.01
C SER A 18 -16.47 -3.76 -49.14
N PRO A 19 -17.11 -2.67 -48.68
CA PRO A 19 -16.51 -1.35 -48.75
C PRO A 19 -15.25 -1.35 -47.86
N ARG A 20 -14.09 -1.06 -48.46
CA ARG A 20 -12.91 -0.68 -47.69
C ARG A 20 -13.31 0.52 -46.84
N LEU A 21 -13.35 0.34 -45.53
CA LEU A 21 -13.36 1.43 -44.57
C LEU A 21 -12.08 2.25 -44.80
N SER A 22 -12.16 3.27 -45.65
CA SER A 22 -11.13 4.28 -45.78
C SER A 22 -11.24 5.20 -44.57
N TYR A 23 -10.46 4.92 -43.53
CA TYR A 23 -10.23 5.90 -42.47
C TYR A 23 -9.53 7.12 -43.11
N PRO A 24 -10.12 8.33 -43.06
CA PRO A 24 -9.48 9.51 -43.60
C PRO A 24 -8.20 9.82 -42.81
N GLY A 25 -7.08 9.96 -43.51
CA GLY A 25 -6.01 10.90 -43.13
C GLY A 25 -4.87 10.44 -42.23
N ILE A 26 -4.75 9.17 -41.83
CA ILE A 26 -3.57 8.71 -41.07
C ILE A 26 -2.79 7.69 -41.92
N PRO A 27 -1.55 7.99 -42.37
CA PRO A 27 -0.72 7.04 -43.09
C PRO A 27 -0.57 5.75 -42.30
N ALA A 28 -0.62 4.58 -42.95
CA ALA A 28 -0.51 3.28 -42.26
C ALA A 28 0.74 3.20 -41.36
N ILE A 29 1.84 3.86 -41.75
CA ILE A 29 3.07 4.00 -40.96
C ILE A 29 2.82 4.76 -39.65
N GLN A 30 2.01 5.81 -39.68
CA GLN A 30 1.63 6.59 -38.50
C GLN A 30 0.73 5.78 -37.56
N ILE A 31 -0.17 4.93 -38.10
CA ILE A 31 -0.98 4.00 -37.29
C ILE A 31 -0.08 2.99 -36.58
N VAL A 32 0.83 2.33 -37.30
CA VAL A 32 1.77 1.35 -36.71
C VAL A 32 2.68 2.02 -35.67
N ARG A 33 3.16 3.24 -35.92
CA ARG A 33 3.93 4.02 -34.95
C ARG A 33 3.10 4.37 -33.71
N ASN A 34 1.86 4.84 -33.87
CA ASN A 34 0.98 5.17 -32.75
C ASN A 34 0.65 3.92 -31.92
N LEU A 35 0.40 2.78 -32.57
CA LEU A 35 0.18 1.50 -31.90
C LEU A 35 1.44 1.05 -31.15
N SER A 36 2.62 1.12 -31.79
CA SER A 36 3.90 0.79 -31.15
C SER A 36 4.19 1.71 -29.94
N LEU A 37 3.96 3.02 -30.08
CA LEU A 37 4.11 3.98 -28.99
C LEU A 37 3.13 3.66 -27.86
N SER A 38 1.85 3.43 -28.18
CA SER A 38 0.86 3.05 -27.17
C SER A 38 1.22 1.76 -26.44
N PHE A 39 1.73 0.76 -27.16
CA PHE A 39 2.15 -0.51 -26.59
C PHE A 39 3.39 -0.34 -25.70
N GLN A 40 4.36 0.46 -26.12
CA GLN A 40 5.56 0.76 -25.34
C GLN A 40 5.25 1.61 -24.11
N THR A 41 4.28 2.52 -24.21
CA THR A 41 3.71 3.25 -23.07
C THR A 41 3.02 2.31 -22.09
N ILE A 42 2.21 1.35 -22.56
CA ILE A 42 1.56 0.34 -21.71
C ILE A 42 2.60 -0.54 -21.00
N ILE A 43 3.61 -1.04 -21.72
CA ILE A 43 4.71 -1.81 -21.12
C ILE A 43 5.43 -1.00 -20.05
N GLY A 44 5.72 0.27 -20.32
CA GLY A 44 6.33 1.19 -19.36
C GLY A 44 5.48 1.32 -18.09
N ILE A 45 4.18 1.57 -18.24
CA ILE A 45 3.23 1.69 -17.12
C ILE A 45 3.16 0.39 -16.30
N ASN A 46 3.10 -0.77 -16.96
CA ASN A 46 3.03 -2.06 -16.28
C ASN A 46 4.28 -2.29 -15.42
N LYS A 47 5.46 -1.99 -15.94
CA LYS A 47 6.72 -2.11 -15.20
C LYS A 47 6.76 -1.15 -14.01
N MET A 48 6.34 0.10 -14.19
CA MET A 48 6.27 1.11 -13.12
C MET A 48 5.37 0.65 -11.97
N ILE A 49 4.18 0.12 -12.30
CA ILE A 49 3.22 -0.39 -11.32
C ILE A 49 3.76 -1.64 -10.61
N GLU A 50 4.39 -2.55 -11.36
CA GLU A 50 5.00 -3.76 -10.80
C GLU A 50 6.07 -3.42 -9.77
N GLU A 51 6.97 -2.49 -10.06
CA GLU A 51 8.01 -2.05 -9.13
C GLU A 51 7.43 -1.47 -7.83
N PHE A 52 6.34 -0.68 -7.92
CA PHE A 52 5.63 -0.18 -6.75
C PHE A 52 4.95 -1.31 -5.96
N PHE A 53 4.27 -2.24 -6.64
CA PHE A 53 3.61 -3.38 -5.99
C PHE A 53 4.60 -4.33 -5.31
N GLN A 54 5.79 -4.53 -5.90
CA GLN A 54 6.85 -5.29 -5.24
C GLN A 54 7.21 -4.66 -3.89
N LYS A 55 7.32 -3.32 -3.79
CA LYS A 55 7.56 -2.65 -2.49
C LYS A 55 6.44 -2.87 -1.48
N VAL A 56 5.19 -2.88 -1.92
CA VAL A 56 4.06 -3.25 -1.05
C VAL A 56 4.17 -4.70 -0.58
N LEU A 57 4.52 -5.63 -1.47
CA LEU A 57 4.66 -7.06 -1.14
C LEU A 57 5.83 -7.33 -0.20
N GLU A 58 6.94 -6.59 -0.32
CA GLU A 58 8.11 -6.75 0.56
C GLU A 58 7.77 -6.53 2.04
N LEU A 59 6.78 -5.67 2.35
CA LEU A 59 6.35 -5.45 3.75
C LEU A 59 5.85 -6.72 4.44
N LYS A 60 5.39 -7.74 3.70
CA LYS A 60 4.99 -9.04 4.26
C LYS A 60 6.18 -9.81 4.83
N ASN A 61 7.39 -9.49 4.38
CA ASN A 61 8.64 -10.11 4.81
C ASN A 61 9.40 -9.26 5.83
N VAL A 62 8.94 -8.04 6.13
CA VAL A 62 9.55 -7.18 7.14
C VAL A 62 8.86 -7.45 8.48
N PRO A 63 9.51 -8.15 9.44
CA PRO A 63 8.94 -8.34 10.76
C PRO A 63 8.94 -7.02 11.54
N ARG A 64 7.93 -6.80 12.39
CA ARG A 64 7.97 -5.73 13.39
C ARG A 64 9.06 -6.03 14.40
N GLN A 65 10.18 -5.33 14.26
CA GLN A 65 11.44 -5.61 14.95
C GLN A 65 11.37 -5.39 16.45
N GLY A 66 10.46 -4.53 16.92
CA GLY A 66 10.20 -4.38 18.35
C GLY A 66 9.84 -5.72 19.02
N TRP A 67 9.02 -6.55 18.38
CA TRP A 67 8.62 -7.86 18.91
C TRP A 67 9.74 -8.89 18.80
N LYS A 68 10.47 -8.88 17.68
CA LYS A 68 11.55 -9.83 17.44
C LYS A 68 12.74 -9.62 18.38
N GLU A 69 13.27 -8.39 18.41
CA GLU A 69 14.51 -8.08 19.13
C GLU A 69 14.31 -7.94 20.64
N LYS A 70 13.14 -7.44 21.09
CA LYS A 70 12.92 -7.21 22.54
C LYS A 70 12.25 -8.40 23.24
N LEU A 71 11.44 -9.18 22.52
CA LEU A 71 10.65 -10.26 23.11
C LEU A 71 11.02 -11.65 22.59
N GLU A 72 11.92 -11.74 21.61
CA GLU A 72 12.35 -13.00 20.98
C GLU A 72 11.18 -13.82 20.39
N ILE A 73 10.12 -13.12 19.94
CA ILE A 73 9.01 -13.78 19.25
C ILE A 73 9.53 -14.28 17.89
N VAL A 74 9.45 -15.60 17.67
CA VAL A 74 10.00 -16.25 16.47
C VAL A 74 9.30 -15.78 15.20
N ASN A 75 7.97 -15.72 15.23
CA ASN A 75 7.12 -15.29 14.11
C ASN A 75 6.25 -14.11 14.57
N PRO A 76 6.83 -12.91 14.69
CA PRO A 76 6.05 -11.71 14.98
C PRO A 76 5.23 -11.33 13.76
N GLU A 77 4.29 -10.42 13.94
CA GLU A 77 3.60 -9.80 12.82
C GLU A 77 4.62 -9.09 11.90
N SER A 78 4.25 -9.03 10.63
CA SER A 78 4.90 -8.21 9.62
C SER A 78 4.41 -6.75 9.68
N VAL A 79 5.18 -5.85 9.08
CA VAL A 79 4.77 -4.44 8.89
C VAL A 79 3.50 -4.34 8.04
N ALA A 80 3.30 -5.27 7.11
CA ALA A 80 2.05 -5.35 6.34
C ALA A 80 0.83 -5.68 7.22
N GLU A 81 0.97 -6.61 8.16
CA GLU A 81 -0.11 -6.96 9.11
C GLU A 81 -0.44 -5.77 10.03
N HIS A 82 0.59 -5.11 10.57
CA HIS A 82 0.43 -3.87 11.35
C HIS A 82 -0.24 -2.75 10.54
N SER A 83 0.14 -2.56 9.28
CA SER A 83 -0.44 -1.51 8.42
C SER A 83 -1.91 -1.78 8.13
N TYR A 84 -2.29 -3.05 7.97
CA TYR A 84 -3.69 -3.45 7.76
C TYR A 84 -4.55 -3.16 9.00
N SER A 85 -4.14 -3.62 10.19
CA SER A 85 -4.88 -3.37 11.43
C SER A 85 -4.98 -1.87 11.71
N THR A 86 -3.88 -1.14 11.54
CA THR A 86 -3.82 0.33 11.69
C THR A 86 -4.82 1.03 10.77
N ALA A 87 -4.90 0.64 9.50
CA ALA A 87 -5.84 1.25 8.55
C ALA A 87 -7.31 1.00 8.92
N ILE A 88 -7.66 -0.21 9.37
CA ILE A 88 -9.03 -0.53 9.82
C ILE A 88 -9.39 0.23 11.10
N ILE A 89 -8.48 0.29 12.07
CA ILE A 89 -8.70 1.06 13.30
C ILE A 89 -8.84 2.55 12.97
N ALA A 90 -8.01 3.07 12.07
CA ALA A 90 -8.07 4.46 11.63
C ALA A 90 -9.38 4.81 10.95
N MET A 91 -9.87 3.96 10.05
CA MET A 91 -11.17 4.14 9.39
C MET A 91 -12.31 4.31 10.41
N ILE A 92 -12.39 3.40 11.39
CA ILE A 92 -13.47 3.44 12.39
C ILE A 92 -13.34 4.69 13.28
N LEU A 93 -12.14 5.01 13.75
CA LEU A 93 -11.93 6.13 14.66
C LEU A 93 -12.11 7.48 13.95
N SER A 94 -11.71 7.61 12.68
CA SER A 94 -11.95 8.83 11.91
C SER A 94 -13.43 9.05 11.64
N ASP A 95 -14.18 7.98 11.34
CA ASP A 95 -15.64 8.08 11.17
C ASP A 95 -16.31 8.55 12.47
N LEU A 96 -15.88 8.01 13.61
CA LEU A 96 -16.40 8.40 14.93
C LEU A 96 -16.06 9.85 15.31
N GLU A 97 -14.89 10.35 14.90
CA GLU A 97 -14.44 11.73 15.15
C GLU A 97 -14.90 12.73 14.06
N GLY A 98 -15.60 12.26 13.02
CA GLY A 98 -16.03 13.09 11.90
C GLY A 98 -14.88 13.64 11.04
N LEU A 99 -13.77 12.92 10.97
CA LEU A 99 -12.59 13.26 10.15
C LEU A 99 -12.67 12.63 8.76
N ASN A 100 -11.74 12.99 7.87
CA ASN A 100 -11.69 12.42 6.53
C ASN A 100 -11.10 10.99 6.54
N SER A 101 -11.99 9.99 6.52
CA SER A 101 -11.62 8.57 6.55
C SER A 101 -10.84 8.11 5.32
N GLU A 102 -11.17 8.61 4.13
CA GLU A 102 -10.40 8.27 2.92
C GLU A 102 -8.93 8.72 3.05
N LYS A 103 -8.72 9.93 3.57
CA LYS A 103 -7.39 10.50 3.78
C LYS A 103 -6.60 9.73 4.82
N ILE A 104 -7.18 9.44 5.99
CA ILE A 104 -6.45 8.74 7.06
C ILE A 104 -6.14 7.30 6.67
N ILE A 105 -7.01 6.61 5.91
CA ILE A 105 -6.76 5.26 5.40
C ILE A 105 -5.57 5.29 4.42
N LYS A 106 -5.55 6.23 3.47
CA LYS A 106 -4.39 6.40 2.58
C LYS A 106 -3.13 6.68 3.36
N MET A 107 -3.20 7.53 4.38
CA MET A 107 -2.06 7.84 5.24
C MET A 107 -1.57 6.60 5.99
N ALA A 108 -2.48 5.82 6.60
CA ALA A 108 -2.16 4.57 7.29
C ALA A 108 -1.50 3.53 6.37
N LEU A 109 -1.95 3.41 5.12
CA LEU A 109 -1.34 2.48 4.17
C LEU A 109 0.04 2.94 3.65
N LEU A 110 0.36 4.23 3.77
CA LEU A 110 1.62 4.81 3.30
C LEU A 110 2.66 5.00 4.42
N HIS A 111 2.24 5.09 5.68
CA HIS A 111 3.08 5.57 6.78
C HIS A 111 4.33 4.73 7.09
N ASP A 112 4.25 3.41 6.86
CA ASP A 112 5.39 2.48 7.03
C ASP A 112 5.84 1.88 5.69
N LEU A 113 5.34 2.37 4.54
CA LEU A 113 5.70 1.82 3.23
C LEU A 113 7.21 1.92 2.95
N THR A 114 7.90 2.90 3.55
CA THR A 114 9.35 3.08 3.44
C THR A 114 10.15 1.93 4.04
N GLU A 115 9.57 1.18 4.98
CA GLU A 115 10.22 0.04 5.65
C GLU A 115 10.47 -1.12 4.69
N SER A 116 9.78 -1.17 3.53
CA SER A 116 10.10 -2.08 2.43
C SER A 116 11.51 -1.89 1.84
N ILE A 117 12.17 -0.76 2.13
CA ILE A 117 13.54 -0.46 1.70
C ILE A 117 14.50 -0.43 2.89
N ILE A 118 14.09 0.18 4.01
CA ILE A 118 15.01 0.46 5.13
C ILE A 118 14.84 -0.50 6.33
N GLY A 119 13.83 -1.38 6.29
CA GLY A 119 13.40 -2.21 7.41
C GLY A 119 12.66 -1.42 8.51
N ASP A 120 12.07 -2.14 9.47
CA ASP A 120 11.51 -1.54 10.69
C ASP A 120 12.66 -1.14 11.64
N ILE A 121 12.92 0.17 11.70
CA ILE A 121 14.01 0.73 12.51
C ILE A 121 13.50 1.07 13.90
N ILE A 122 13.91 0.27 14.89
CA ILE A 122 13.51 0.46 16.29
C ILE A 122 14.20 1.66 16.97
N PRO A 123 13.58 2.24 18.02
CA PRO A 123 14.19 3.32 18.79
C PRO A 123 15.56 2.96 19.36
N GLY A 124 16.53 3.86 19.21
CA GLY A 124 17.90 3.70 19.73
C GLY A 124 18.93 3.25 18.68
N CYS A 125 18.51 2.70 17.55
CA CYS A 125 19.44 2.28 16.48
C CYS A 125 20.04 3.47 15.71
N ILE A 126 19.25 4.52 15.47
CA ILE A 126 19.69 5.76 14.80
C ILE A 126 18.99 6.99 15.40
N THR A 127 19.49 8.18 15.06
CA THR A 127 18.86 9.44 15.47
C THR A 127 17.53 9.67 14.76
N LYS A 128 16.62 10.44 15.37
CA LYS A 128 15.33 10.81 14.74
C LYS A 128 15.54 11.51 13.39
N ASN A 129 16.50 12.43 13.31
CA ASN A 129 16.79 13.15 12.06
C ASN A 129 17.33 12.21 10.97
N GLU A 130 18.14 11.22 11.34
CA GLU A 130 18.61 10.21 10.40
C GLU A 130 17.47 9.30 9.91
N LYS A 131 16.57 8.87 10.81
CA LYS A 131 15.37 8.08 10.45
C LYS A 131 14.54 8.85 9.41
N VAL A 132 14.15 10.07 9.72
CA VAL A 132 13.38 10.95 8.82
C VAL A 132 14.08 11.14 7.48
N ARG A 133 15.41 11.29 7.47
CA ARG A 133 16.18 11.41 6.22
C ARG A 133 16.11 10.13 5.39
N LYS A 134 16.32 8.96 6.01
CA LYS A 134 16.28 7.66 5.32
C LYS A 134 14.89 7.35 4.76
N GLU A 135 13.85 7.56 5.55
CA GLU A 135 12.46 7.38 5.13
C GLU A 135 12.10 8.30 3.96
N ASN A 136 12.47 9.58 4.01
CA ASN A 136 12.20 10.51 2.91
C ASN A 136 12.90 10.12 1.60
N ILE A 137 14.13 9.57 1.70
CA ILE A 137 14.82 9.04 0.53
C ILE A 137 14.09 7.80 0.00
N ALA A 138 13.71 6.88 0.88
CA ALA A 138 12.97 5.66 0.52
C ALA A 138 11.62 5.99 -0.12
N MET A 139 10.82 6.90 0.46
CA MET A 139 9.52 7.28 -0.10
C MET A 139 9.68 7.88 -1.50
N LYS A 140 10.66 8.77 -1.70
CA LYS A 140 10.97 9.30 -3.03
C LYS A 140 11.37 8.20 -4.02
N GLN A 141 12.12 7.19 -3.58
CA GLN A 141 12.47 6.04 -4.43
C GLN A 141 11.26 5.20 -4.81
N ILE A 142 10.37 4.93 -3.86
CA ILE A 142 9.14 4.14 -4.05
C ILE A 142 8.20 4.83 -5.04
N LEU A 143 8.04 6.15 -4.92
CA LEU A 143 7.13 6.92 -5.76
C LEU A 143 7.75 7.37 -7.10
N LYS A 144 9.08 7.26 -7.26
CA LYS A 144 9.85 7.83 -8.38
C LYS A 144 9.28 7.50 -9.75
N ASN A 145 8.83 6.26 -9.91
CA ASN A 145 8.41 5.72 -11.20
C ASN A 145 6.89 5.75 -11.36
N LEU A 146 6.12 6.31 -10.42
CA LEU A 146 4.68 6.52 -10.63
C LEU A 146 4.43 7.83 -11.40
N PRO A 147 3.34 7.94 -12.17
CA PRO A 147 2.94 9.22 -12.76
C PRO A 147 2.75 10.30 -11.69
N ASP A 148 3.17 11.54 -11.96
CA ASP A 148 3.11 12.65 -11.00
C ASP A 148 1.73 12.85 -10.38
N LYS A 149 0.66 12.69 -11.19
CA LYS A 149 -0.74 12.75 -10.72
C LYS A 149 -1.11 11.76 -9.61
N ILE A 150 -0.29 10.72 -9.40
CA ILE A 150 -0.41 9.74 -8.31
C ILE A 150 0.68 9.98 -7.25
N ALA A 151 1.93 10.17 -7.70
CA ALA A 151 3.08 10.32 -6.81
C ALA A 151 2.99 11.58 -5.94
N GLU A 152 2.57 12.71 -6.49
CA GLU A 152 2.50 13.99 -5.76
C GLU A 152 1.49 13.93 -4.61
N PRO A 153 0.21 13.53 -4.80
CA PRO A 153 -0.73 13.40 -3.68
C PRO A 153 -0.25 12.43 -2.59
N TYR A 154 0.40 11.32 -2.96
CA TYR A 154 0.92 10.36 -1.97
C TYR A 154 2.10 10.95 -1.19
N PHE A 155 2.97 11.69 -1.87
CA PHE A 155 4.08 12.38 -1.21
C PHE A 155 3.60 13.53 -0.31
N GLU A 156 2.51 14.22 -0.67
CA GLU A 156 1.87 15.21 0.19
C GLU A 156 1.31 14.58 1.47
N ILE A 157 0.56 13.47 1.35
CA ILE A 157 0.06 12.70 2.51
C ILE A 157 1.23 12.25 3.39
N TRP A 158 2.30 11.73 2.79
CA TRP A 158 3.51 11.34 3.50
C TRP A 158 4.15 12.51 4.27
N ASN A 159 4.28 13.68 3.62
CA ASN A 159 4.84 14.86 4.28
C ASN A 159 3.95 15.37 5.42
N GLU A 160 2.63 15.28 5.27
CA GLU A 160 1.67 15.63 6.32
C GLU A 160 1.77 14.68 7.51
N TYR A 161 1.95 13.37 7.26
CA TYR A 161 2.28 12.39 8.29
C TYR A 161 3.58 12.77 9.01
N GLN A 162 4.70 12.91 8.29
CA GLN A 162 6.00 13.23 8.90
C GLN A 162 6.02 14.53 9.71
N LYS A 163 5.23 15.53 9.31
CA LYS A 163 5.12 16.83 10.01
C LYS A 163 4.14 16.80 11.18
N ASN A 164 3.32 15.76 11.30
CA ASN A 164 2.26 15.63 12.29
C ASN A 164 1.30 16.84 12.32
N SER A 165 0.95 17.37 11.14
CA SER A 165 0.37 18.71 11.01
C SER A 165 -1.16 18.78 10.99
N SER A 166 -1.85 17.73 10.53
CA SER A 166 -3.33 17.68 10.45
C SER A 166 -3.97 16.92 11.61
N GLN A 167 -5.30 16.98 11.71
CA GLN A 167 -6.04 16.17 12.68
C GLN A 167 -5.92 14.68 12.35
N GLU A 168 -6.04 14.30 11.07
CA GLU A 168 -5.87 12.91 10.62
C GLU A 168 -4.47 12.39 10.93
N SER A 169 -3.44 13.20 10.69
CA SER A 169 -2.04 12.83 10.98
C SER A 169 -1.81 12.64 12.48
N ARG A 170 -2.30 13.56 13.32
CA ARG A 170 -2.21 13.43 14.78
C ARG A 170 -2.95 12.20 15.29
N LEU A 171 -4.15 11.97 14.77
CA LEU A 171 -4.94 10.79 15.15
C LEU A 171 -4.21 9.51 14.73
N LEU A 172 -3.65 9.45 13.53
CA LEU A 172 -2.92 8.27 13.05
C LEU A 172 -1.68 7.95 13.90
N HIS A 173 -0.92 8.96 14.35
CA HIS A 173 0.20 8.74 15.27
C HIS A 173 -0.25 8.11 16.61
N ASP A 174 -1.41 8.54 17.12
CA ASP A 174 -1.99 7.94 18.31
C ASP A 174 -2.48 6.51 18.04
N ILE A 175 -3.06 6.26 16.85
CA ILE A 175 -3.54 4.94 16.43
C ILE A 175 -2.39 3.94 16.27
N ASP A 176 -1.27 4.31 15.66
CA ASP A 176 -0.09 3.43 15.55
C ASP A 176 0.36 2.91 16.93
N LYS A 177 0.35 3.79 17.94
CA LYS A 177 0.66 3.40 19.32
C LYS A 177 -0.45 2.58 19.99
N LEU A 178 -1.71 2.87 19.68
CA LEU A 178 -2.85 2.10 20.17
C LEU A 178 -2.82 0.67 19.61
N GLU A 179 -2.64 0.52 18.31
CA GLU A 179 -2.55 -0.76 17.62
C GLU A 179 -1.43 -1.61 18.21
N MET A 180 -0.23 -1.03 18.40
CA MET A 180 0.90 -1.70 19.05
C MET A 180 0.55 -2.22 20.46
N ALA A 181 -0.25 -1.47 21.24
CA ALA A 181 -0.68 -1.89 22.56
C ALA A 181 -1.73 -3.02 22.49
N PHE A 182 -2.64 -2.97 21.51
CA PHE A 182 -3.60 -4.05 21.28
C PHE A 182 -2.88 -5.34 20.87
N GLN A 183 -1.88 -5.23 19.99
CA GLN A 183 -1.05 -6.36 19.60
C GLN A 183 -0.24 -6.92 20.78
N ALA A 184 0.28 -6.05 21.67
CA ALA A 184 0.92 -6.51 22.92
C ALA A 184 -0.01 -7.40 23.76
N LYS A 185 -1.27 -6.98 23.97
CA LYS A 185 -2.26 -7.79 24.70
C LYS A 185 -2.58 -9.08 23.94
N PHE A 186 -2.67 -9.04 22.61
CA PHE A 186 -2.87 -10.24 21.81
C PHE A 186 -1.75 -11.26 22.02
N TYR A 187 -0.48 -10.82 22.06
CA TYR A 187 0.65 -11.68 22.43
C TYR A 187 0.63 -12.13 23.89
N GLN A 188 0.13 -11.29 24.81
CA GLN A 188 -0.07 -11.69 26.21
C GLN A 188 -0.99 -12.91 26.31
N ASN A 189 -2.11 -12.88 25.59
CA ASN A 189 -3.07 -13.98 25.55
C ASN A 189 -2.49 -15.26 24.90
N LYS A 190 -1.40 -15.13 24.14
CA LYS A 190 -0.62 -16.25 23.57
C LYS A 190 0.51 -16.72 24.48
N GLY A 191 0.58 -16.24 25.72
CA GLY A 191 1.51 -16.73 26.74
C GLY A 191 2.75 -15.87 26.96
N ILE A 192 2.88 -14.71 26.30
CA ILE A 192 3.95 -13.75 26.63
C ILE A 192 3.63 -13.07 27.96
N SER A 193 4.60 -13.03 28.87
CA SER A 193 4.37 -12.48 30.21
C SER A 193 4.10 -10.97 30.17
N LYS A 194 3.25 -10.50 31.10
CA LYS A 194 2.88 -9.09 31.19
C LYS A 194 4.10 -8.19 31.46
N GLU A 195 5.06 -8.68 32.24
CA GLU A 195 6.28 -7.95 32.58
C GLU A 195 7.11 -7.62 31.33
N LYS A 196 7.23 -8.57 30.39
CA LYS A 196 7.93 -8.37 29.12
C LYS A 196 7.25 -7.31 28.25
N LEU A 197 5.93 -7.27 28.27
CA LEU A 197 5.11 -6.36 27.44
C LEU A 197 4.93 -4.97 28.06
N GLN A 198 5.29 -4.79 29.33
CA GLN A 198 5.02 -3.57 30.09
C GLN A 198 5.61 -2.31 29.43
N THR A 199 6.75 -2.44 28.76
CA THR A 199 7.40 -1.32 28.05
C THR A 199 6.55 -0.79 26.89
N PHE A 200 5.85 -1.66 26.16
CA PHE A 200 4.97 -1.30 25.05
C PHE A 200 3.73 -0.57 25.57
N PHE A 201 3.10 -1.09 26.62
CA PHE A 201 1.96 -0.44 27.26
C PHE A 201 2.32 0.94 27.84
N ASN A 202 3.46 1.06 28.50
CA ASN A 202 3.94 2.33 29.06
C ASN A 202 4.20 3.36 27.96
N THR A 203 4.76 2.91 26.83
CA THR A 203 4.99 3.76 25.65
C THR A 203 3.67 4.28 25.11
N ALA A 204 2.69 3.41 24.88
CA ALA A 204 1.37 3.80 24.40
C ALA A 204 0.69 4.81 25.35
N LYS A 205 0.68 4.55 26.66
CA LYS A 205 0.11 5.49 27.66
C LYS A 205 0.76 6.87 27.65
N LYS A 206 2.09 6.92 27.43
CA LYS A 206 2.86 8.17 27.40
C LYS A 206 2.65 8.95 26.10
N GLU A 207 2.62 8.24 24.97
CA GLU A 207 2.69 8.85 23.65
C GLU A 207 1.33 9.23 23.09
N ILE A 208 0.29 8.40 23.26
CA ILE A 208 -1.08 8.72 22.81
C ILE A 208 -1.51 10.04 23.43
N LYS A 209 -1.96 11.01 22.64
CA LYS A 209 -2.38 12.35 23.09
C LYS A 209 -3.89 12.48 23.18
N SER A 210 -4.65 11.82 22.31
CA SER A 210 -6.10 11.80 22.32
C SER A 210 -6.61 11.21 23.63
N LYS A 211 -7.46 11.99 24.32
CA LYS A 211 -8.11 11.54 25.55
C LYS A 211 -9.02 10.34 25.29
N ASN A 212 -9.71 10.33 24.15
CA ASN A 212 -10.59 9.24 23.76
C ASN A 212 -9.80 7.92 23.62
N LEU A 213 -8.70 7.94 22.87
CA LEU A 213 -7.87 6.74 22.66
C LEU A 213 -7.17 6.29 23.96
N ARG A 214 -6.84 7.20 24.87
CA ARG A 214 -6.36 6.82 26.21
C ARG A 214 -7.41 6.09 27.04
N ASN A 215 -8.68 6.49 26.94
CA ASN A 215 -9.76 5.80 27.62
C ASN A 215 -9.94 4.39 27.04
N ILE A 216 -10.00 4.27 25.70
CA ILE A 216 -10.04 2.98 25.00
C ILE A 216 -8.88 2.07 25.44
N LEU A 217 -7.65 2.60 25.50
CA LEU A 217 -6.49 1.86 25.96
C LEU A 217 -6.64 1.40 27.42
N SER A 218 -7.18 2.25 28.30
CA SER A 218 -7.35 1.92 29.72
C SER A 218 -8.38 0.81 29.91
N ASP A 219 -9.55 0.94 29.29
CA ASP A 219 -10.64 -0.04 29.36
C ASP A 219 -10.22 -1.42 28.82
N PHE A 220 -9.34 -1.43 27.82
CA PHE A 220 -8.81 -2.66 27.24
C PHE A 220 -7.67 -3.30 28.07
N MET A 221 -6.98 -2.49 28.86
CA MET A 221 -5.87 -2.94 29.71
C MET A 221 -6.31 -3.49 31.07
N GLU A 222 -7.49 -3.09 31.55
CA GLU A 222 -8.19 -3.72 32.68
C GLU A 222 -8.49 -5.21 32.40
#